data_AF-Q24JY8-F1
#
_entry.id   AF-Q24JY8-F1
#
_cell.length_a   1.000
_cell.length_b   1.000
_cell.length_c   1.000
_cell.angle_alpha   90.00
_cell.angle_beta   90.00
_cell.angle_gamma   90.00
#
_symmetry.space_group_name_H-M   'P 1'
#
loop_
_entity.id
_entity.type
_entity.pdbx_description
1 polymer ?
#
loop_
_entity_poly.entity_id
_entity_poly.type
_entity_poly.pdbx_seq_one_letter_code
_entity_poly.pdbx_strand_id
1 'polypeptide(L)'
;MVGGEAAAAVEELISGVRRATDFAEQFRSYSESEKQWKARMEFILRHLPDYRDPPDGGGRLDQLLSLSMVWANHLFLGCSYNKDLLDKVMEMADGIEVEDLPQFTTRSELMKKHQS
;
A
#
# COMPACT_ATOMS: atom_id res chain seq x y z
N MET A 1 37.43 -6.77 15.52
CA MET A 1 36.57 -5.56 15.60
C MET A 1 35.34 -5.63 14.68
N VAL A 2 35.08 -6.72 13.95
CA VAL A 2 33.97 -6.83 12.97
C VAL A 2 32.56 -6.71 13.58
N GLY A 3 32.38 -7.11 14.85
CA GLY A 3 31.06 -7.06 15.50
C GLY A 3 30.50 -5.66 15.74
N GLY A 4 31.36 -4.63 15.83
CA GLY A 4 30.93 -3.25 16.08
C GLY A 4 30.32 -2.57 14.85
N GLU A 5 30.92 -2.80 13.67
CA GLU A 5 30.45 -2.22 12.41
C GLU A 5 29.10 -2.81 11.98
N ALA A 6 28.93 -4.14 12.13
CA ALA A 6 27.67 -4.80 11.84
C ALA A 6 26.53 -4.31 12.75
N ALA A 7 26.80 -4.12 14.04
CA ALA A 7 25.81 -3.58 14.97
C ALA A 7 25.39 -2.15 14.60
N ALA A 8 26.35 -1.28 14.26
CA ALA A 8 26.06 0.09 13.85
C ALA A 8 25.21 0.16 12.57
N ALA A 9 25.51 -0.68 11.58
CA ALA A 9 24.72 -0.75 10.35
C ALA A 9 23.26 -1.21 10.59
N VAL A 10 23.07 -2.16 11.52
CA VAL A 10 21.72 -2.61 11.91
C VAL A 10 20.95 -1.49 12.63
N GLU A 11 21.59 -0.75 13.54
CA GLU A 11 20.97 0.38 14.22
C GLU A 11 20.57 1.49 13.24
N GLU A 12 21.43 1.81 12.26
CA GLU A 12 21.13 2.78 11.22
C GLU A 12 19.93 2.36 10.37
N LEU A 13 19.86 1.08 9.97
CA LEU A 13 18.73 0.54 9.23
C LEU A 13 17.43 0.63 10.04
N ILE A 14 17.44 0.25 11.32
CA ILE A 14 16.27 0.34 12.21
C ILE A 14 15.81 1.80 12.35
N SER A 15 16.76 2.73 12.50
CA SER A 15 16.45 4.17 12.57
C SER A 15 15.84 4.69 11.26
N GLY A 16 16.32 4.21 10.12
CA GLY A 16 15.76 4.54 8.81
C GLY A 16 14.33 4.02 8.65
N VAL A 17 14.10 2.75 9.01
CA VAL A 17 12.76 2.13 8.98
C VAL A 17 11.79 2.88 9.88
N ARG A 18 12.18 3.21 11.12
CA ARG A 18 11.34 3.98 12.05
C ARG A 18 10.96 5.35 11.50
N ARG A 19 11.93 6.09 10.94
CA ARG A 19 11.65 7.39 10.31
C ARG A 19 10.69 7.27 9.14
N ALA A 20 10.84 6.23 8.33
CA ALA A 20 9.94 6.01 7.19
C ALA A 20 8.52 5.65 7.65
N THR A 21 8.38 4.80 8.68
CA THR A 21 7.06 4.47 9.26
C THR A 21 6.39 5.67 9.90
N ASP A 22 7.13 6.48 10.65
CA ASP A 22 6.60 7.71 11.29
C ASP A 22 6.15 8.73 10.24
N PHE A 23 6.87 8.80 9.12
CA PHE A 23 6.46 9.61 7.97
C PHE A 23 5.18 9.07 7.33
N ALA A 24 5.10 7.76 7.10
CA ALA A 24 3.93 7.14 6.48
C ALA A 24 2.66 7.29 7.36
N GLU A 25 2.77 7.21 8.68
CA GLU A 25 1.65 7.32 9.62
C GLU A 25 0.84 8.63 9.46
N GLN A 26 1.47 9.70 8.95
CA GLN A 26 0.82 10.98 8.65
C GLN A 26 -0.27 10.87 7.58
N PHE A 27 -0.22 9.83 6.73
CA PHE A 27 -1.17 9.62 5.65
C PHE A 27 -2.29 8.63 5.99
N ARG A 28 -2.34 8.12 7.22
CA ARG A 28 -3.40 7.22 7.67
C ARG A 28 -4.73 7.95 7.72
N SER A 29 -5.77 7.38 7.12
CA SER A 29 -7.13 7.90 7.19
C SER A 29 -7.83 7.46 8.49
N TYR A 30 -8.69 8.33 9.03
CA TYR A 30 -9.51 8.04 10.20
C TYR A 30 -10.42 6.81 10.03
N SER A 31 -10.83 6.51 8.80
CA SER A 31 -11.77 5.41 8.51
C SER A 31 -11.09 4.05 8.29
N GLU A 32 -9.75 4.01 8.26
CA GLU A 32 -9.03 2.77 8.02
C GLU A 32 -8.97 1.89 9.27
N SER A 33 -9.32 0.61 9.09
CA SER A 33 -8.97 -0.39 10.09
C SER A 33 -7.45 -0.57 10.16
N GLU A 34 -6.94 -1.06 11.28
CA GLU A 34 -5.51 -1.33 11.45
C GLU A 34 -4.96 -2.29 10.37
N LYS A 35 -5.77 -3.27 9.97
CA LYS A 35 -5.43 -4.20 8.90
C LYS A 35 -5.29 -3.52 7.54
N GLN A 36 -6.24 -2.65 7.19
CA GLN A 36 -6.19 -1.85 5.96
C GLN A 36 -4.96 -0.95 5.95
N TRP A 37 -4.73 -0.26 7.07
CA TRP A 37 -3.61 0.65 7.20
C TRP A 37 -2.27 -0.08 7.08
N LYS A 38 -2.09 -1.22 7.74
CA LYS A 38 -0.84 -2.00 7.66
C LYS A 38 -0.51 -2.38 6.22
N ALA A 39 -1.49 -2.89 5.46
CA ALA A 39 -1.30 -3.22 4.06
C ALA A 39 -0.97 -1.99 3.21
N ARG A 40 -1.72 -0.89 3.38
CA ARG A 40 -1.50 0.34 2.61
C ARG A 40 -0.18 1.03 2.95
N MET A 41 0.24 0.99 4.21
CA MET A 41 1.53 1.51 4.67
C MET A 41 2.68 0.74 4.03
N GLU A 42 2.59 -0.59 3.93
CA GLU A 42 3.60 -1.39 3.23
C GLU A 42 3.69 -0.99 1.74
N PHE A 43 2.54 -0.83 1.08
CA PHE A 43 2.49 -0.33 -0.29
C PHE A 43 3.20 1.03 -0.42
N ILE A 44 2.89 1.98 0.47
CA ILE A 44 3.52 3.31 0.46
C ILE A 44 5.04 3.19 0.64
N LEU A 45 5.50 2.47 1.67
CA LEU A 45 6.92 2.39 2.02
C LEU A 45 7.75 1.71 0.92
N ARG A 46 7.19 0.70 0.25
CA ARG A 46 7.85 -0.01 -0.86
C ARG A 46 8.13 0.90 -2.05
N HIS A 47 7.22 1.82 -2.35
CA HIS A 47 7.31 2.72 -3.51
C HIS A 47 7.80 4.13 -3.17
N LEU A 48 7.89 4.50 -1.89
CA LEU A 48 8.26 5.84 -1.45
C LEU A 48 9.58 6.35 -2.08
N PRO A 49 10.66 5.55 -2.25
CA PRO A 49 11.89 6.02 -2.87
C PRO A 49 11.71 6.57 -4.29
N ASP A 50 10.83 5.96 -5.10
CA ASP A 50 10.61 6.32 -6.51
C ASP A 50 9.66 7.51 -6.68
N TYR A 51 8.84 7.76 -5.66
CA TYR A 51 7.81 8.79 -5.65
C TYR A 51 8.14 9.99 -4.75
N ARG A 52 9.40 10.13 -4.32
CA ARG A 52 9.84 11.38 -3.67
C ARG A 52 9.72 12.54 -4.63
N ASP A 53 9.12 13.62 -4.15
CA ASP A 53 9.00 14.83 -4.94
C ASP A 53 10.39 15.46 -5.17
N PRO A 54 10.66 15.92 -6.40
CA PRO A 54 11.88 16.63 -6.70
C PRO A 54 11.89 18.02 -6.01
N PRO A 55 13.06 18.66 -5.89
CA PRO A 55 13.21 19.91 -5.14
C PRO A 55 12.38 21.10 -5.66
N ASP A 56 12.02 21.06 -6.95
CA ASP A 56 11.16 22.02 -7.63
C ASP A 56 9.65 21.77 -7.40
N GLY A 57 9.34 20.78 -6.57
CA GLY A 57 7.98 20.32 -6.32
C GLY A 57 7.54 19.28 -7.35
N GLY A 58 6.70 18.37 -6.90
CA GLY A 58 6.08 17.37 -7.74
C GLY A 58 4.83 16.86 -7.04
N GLY A 59 3.87 16.35 -7.81
CA GLY A 59 2.72 15.61 -7.27
C GLY A 59 2.99 14.11 -7.22
N ARG A 60 4.27 13.68 -7.12
CA ARG A 60 4.61 12.26 -7.15
C ARG A 60 4.17 11.59 -5.86
N LEU A 61 4.40 12.25 -4.72
CA LEU A 61 3.90 11.72 -3.46
C LEU A 61 2.38 11.61 -3.47
N ASP A 62 1.67 12.65 -3.92
CA ASP A 62 0.21 12.62 -4.05
C ASP A 62 -0.28 11.53 -5.00
N GLN A 63 0.44 11.29 -6.08
CA GLN A 63 0.16 10.19 -7.00
C GLN A 63 0.33 8.83 -6.32
N LEU A 64 1.40 8.63 -5.55
CA LEU A 64 1.61 7.40 -4.78
C LEU A 64 0.48 7.19 -3.77
N LEU A 65 0.13 8.22 -3.01
CA LEU A 65 -0.95 8.16 -2.03
C LEU A 65 -2.28 7.79 -2.69
N SER A 66 -2.58 8.37 -3.86
CA SER A 66 -3.77 8.05 -4.65
C SER A 66 -3.78 6.60 -5.13
N LEU A 67 -2.65 6.10 -5.66
CA LEU A 67 -2.51 4.71 -6.10
C LEU A 67 -2.66 3.72 -4.94
N SER A 68 -2.06 4.03 -3.78
CA SER A 68 -2.20 3.23 -2.55
C SER A 68 -3.66 3.11 -2.11
N MET A 69 -4.43 4.19 -2.24
CA MET A 69 -5.85 4.24 -1.88
C MET A 69 -6.70 3.46 -2.88
N VAL A 70 -6.41 3.55 -4.19
CA VAL A 70 -7.09 2.75 -5.23
C VAL A 70 -6.92 1.26 -4.94
N TRP A 71 -5.69 0.84 -4.65
CA TRP A 71 -5.41 -0.55 -4.30
C TRP A 71 -6.16 -0.99 -3.03
N ALA A 72 -6.05 -0.22 -1.94
CA ALA A 72 -6.73 -0.53 -0.69
C ALA A 72 -8.27 -0.56 -0.84
N ASN A 73 -8.86 0.39 -1.57
CA ASN A 73 -10.30 0.43 -1.80
C ASN A 73 -10.77 -0.74 -2.66
N HIS A 74 -9.99 -1.12 -3.68
CA HIS A 74 -10.30 -2.32 -4.45
C HIS A 74 -10.30 -3.56 -3.57
N LEU A 75 -9.25 -3.72 -2.76
CA LEU A 75 -9.00 -4.91 -1.97
C LEU A 75 -9.95 -5.06 -0.77
N PHE A 76 -10.26 -3.96 -0.09
CA PHE A 76 -11.00 -3.98 1.18
C PHE A 76 -12.43 -3.45 1.10
N LEU A 77 -12.79 -2.72 0.04
CA LEU A 77 -14.12 -2.16 -0.15
C LEU A 77 -14.79 -2.66 -1.44
N GLY A 78 -14.09 -3.46 -2.25
CA GLY A 78 -14.64 -4.00 -3.50
C GLY A 78 -14.86 -2.94 -4.57
N CYS A 79 -14.20 -1.77 -4.45
CA CYS A 79 -14.31 -0.72 -5.44
C CYS A 79 -13.76 -1.20 -6.78
N SER A 80 -14.46 -0.87 -7.86
CA SER A 80 -14.02 -1.17 -9.22
C SER A 80 -13.49 0.10 -9.88
N TYR A 81 -12.40 -0.04 -10.62
CA TYR A 81 -11.79 1.01 -11.42
C TYR A 81 -11.61 0.50 -12.86
N ASN A 82 -11.11 1.35 -13.75
CA ASN A 82 -10.77 0.89 -15.10
C ASN A 82 -9.65 -0.17 -15.02
N LYS A 83 -9.61 -1.05 -16.02
CA LYS A 83 -8.70 -2.20 -16.06
C LYS A 83 -7.23 -1.77 -15.98
N ASP A 84 -6.83 -0.76 -16.74
CA ASP A 84 -5.42 -0.33 -16.80
C ASP A 84 -4.92 0.17 -15.44
N LEU A 85 -5.77 0.90 -14.71
CA LEU A 85 -5.45 1.39 -13.37
C LEU A 85 -5.38 0.23 -12.36
N LEU A 86 -6.29 -0.74 -12.43
CA LEU A 86 -6.25 -1.93 -11.58
C LEU A 86 -5.01 -2.77 -11.86
N ASP A 87 -4.74 -3.09 -13.12
CA ASP A 87 -3.57 -3.88 -13.52
C ASP A 87 -2.29 -3.22 -13.00
N LYS A 88 -2.16 -1.89 -13.14
CA LYS A 88 -1.03 -1.13 -12.60
C LYS A 88 -0.89 -1.25 -11.07
N VAL A 89 -1.96 -1.01 -10.30
CA VAL A 89 -1.83 -1.05 -8.83
C VAL A 89 -1.63 -2.46 -8.30
N MET A 90 -2.13 -3.49 -9.02
CA MET A 90 -1.87 -4.88 -8.70
C MET A 90 -0.42 -5.28 -9.00
N GLU A 91 0.15 -4.80 -10.12
CA GLU A 91 1.58 -4.97 -10.42
C GLU A 91 2.45 -4.28 -9.36
N MET A 92 2.10 -3.05 -8.96
CA MET A 92 2.81 -2.35 -7.88
C MET A 92 2.72 -3.08 -6.54
N ALA A 93 1.62 -3.78 -6.28
CA ALA A 93 1.42 -4.53 -5.05
C ALA A 93 2.01 -5.95 -5.09
N ASP A 94 2.69 -6.36 -6.16
CA ASP A 94 3.26 -7.69 -6.27
C ASP A 94 4.21 -7.99 -5.10
N GLY A 95 3.99 -9.14 -4.45
CA GLY A 95 4.69 -9.54 -3.23
C GLY A 95 4.28 -8.80 -1.95
N ILE A 96 3.17 -8.07 -1.92
CA ILE A 96 2.53 -7.62 -0.66
C ILE A 96 1.44 -8.64 -0.31
N GLU A 97 1.60 -9.34 0.82
CA GLU A 97 0.64 -10.34 1.27
C GLU A 97 -0.39 -9.72 2.23
N VAL A 98 -1.66 -9.97 1.97
CA VAL A 98 -2.76 -9.55 2.85
C VAL A 98 -3.63 -10.76 3.16
N GLU A 99 -3.63 -11.17 4.43
CA GLU A 99 -4.42 -12.30 4.92
C GLU A 99 -5.91 -11.93 5.03
N ASP A 100 -6.80 -12.92 4.99
CA ASP A 100 -8.26 -12.80 5.24
C ASP A 100 -8.96 -11.66 4.48
N LEU A 101 -8.75 -11.59 3.17
CA LEU A 101 -9.40 -10.57 2.34
C LEU A 101 -10.92 -10.76 2.26
N PRO A 102 -11.71 -9.67 2.32
CA PRO A 102 -13.15 -9.74 2.13
C PRO A 102 -13.49 -10.25 0.72
N GLN A 103 -14.48 -11.13 0.63
CA GLN A 103 -15.00 -11.60 -0.65
C GLN A 103 -16.16 -10.71 -1.11
N PHE A 104 -15.97 -10.06 -2.26
CA PHE A 104 -17.04 -9.29 -2.90
C PHE A 104 -17.67 -10.14 -4.00
N THR A 105 -19.00 -10.13 -4.08
CA THR A 105 -19.74 -10.74 -5.18
C THR A 105 -20.67 -9.72 -5.77
N THR A 106 -20.59 -9.51 -7.08
CA THR A 106 -21.48 -8.59 -7.78
C THR A 106 -22.90 -9.15 -7.80
N ARG A 107 -23.89 -8.26 -7.90
CA ARG A 107 -25.29 -8.66 -8.07
C ARG A 107 -25.45 -9.62 -9.26
N SER A 108 -24.80 -9.34 -10.38
CA SER A 108 -24.87 -10.18 -11.59
C SER A 108 -24.33 -11.58 -11.35
N GLU A 109 -23.24 -11.73 -10.60
CA GLU A 109 -22.70 -13.04 -10.22
C GLU A 109 -23.63 -13.78 -9.25
N LEU A 110 -24.24 -13.07 -8.29
CA LEU A 110 -25.26 -13.64 -7.42
C LEU A 110 -26.46 -14.13 -8.23
N MET A 111 -26.94 -13.36 -9.21
CA MET A 111 -28.08 -13.75 -10.04
C MET A 111 -27.77 -14.98 -10.91
N LYS A 112 -26.56 -15.11 -11.46
CA LYS A 112 -26.13 -16.30 -12.22
C LYS A 112 -26.11 -17.57 -11.37
N LYS A 113 -25.64 -17.48 -10.11
CA LYS A 113 -25.61 -18.63 -9.19
C LYS A 113 -27.00 -19.22 -8.89
N HIS A 114 -28.07 -18.43 -9.01
CA HIS A 114 -29.45 -18.86 -8.74
C HIS A 114 -30.21 -19.32 -9.99
N GLN A 115 -29.55 -19.34 -11.17
CA GLN A 115 -30.14 -19.81 -12.43
C GLN A 115 -29.62 -21.19 -12.87
N SER A 116 -28.86 -21.88 -12.02
CA SER A 116 -28.49 -23.30 -12.15
C SER A 116 -29.16 -24.12 -11.08
#